data_AF-X1NNP5-F1
#
_entry.id   AF-X1NNP5-F1
#
_cell.length_a   1.000
_cell.length_b   1.000
_cell.length_c   1.000
_cell.angle_alpha   90.00
_cell.angle_beta   90.00
_cell.angle_gamma   90.00
#
_symmetry.space_group_name_H-M   'P 1'
#
loop_
_entity.id
_entity.type
_entity.pdbx_description
1 polymer ?
#
loop_
_entity_poly.entity_id
_entity_poly.type
_entity_poly.pdbx_seq_one_letter_code
_entity_poly.pdbx_strand_id
1 'polypeptide(L)'
;MLSHALYYPYIDFKDVNWIKSMSMFYDVIYRIVPDGLIPSDNEKLQPLLEDENIGKMIDPISYSANASEHFLAEIKNWDAAALCPSDGYIDLSRIHEDKTDEKVKNLFKELGYKETEGWSYVPTELASNYMLYLATEISIKTRLCLLTNEWAPWTATTYFNLNGNIDEFMMAYESDSKYIEDPYALYSLIISEISPT
;
A
#
# COMPACT_ATOMS: atom_id res chain seq x y z
N MET A 1 13.94 -6.50 16.90
CA MET A 1 12.83 -5.53 16.99
C MET A 1 12.89 -4.73 15.70
N LEU A 2 11.87 -4.79 14.85
CA LEU A 2 11.86 -4.01 13.61
C LEU A 2 11.49 -2.58 13.98
N SER A 3 12.48 -1.70 14.05
CA SER A 3 12.34 -0.32 14.57
C SER A 3 11.71 0.64 13.56
N HIS A 4 11.70 0.31 12.27
CA HIS A 4 11.32 1.24 11.20
C HIS A 4 10.23 0.66 10.28
N ALA A 5 9.31 1.53 9.86
CA ALA A 5 8.17 1.17 9.03
C ALA A 5 7.93 2.14 7.88
N LEU A 6 7.19 1.68 6.86
CA LEU A 6 6.77 2.42 5.69
C LEU A 6 5.24 2.40 5.59
N TYR A 7 4.64 3.58 5.74
CA TYR A 7 3.22 3.81 5.52
C TYR A 7 2.91 3.90 4.03
N TYR A 8 1.86 3.19 3.61
CA TYR A 8 1.33 3.16 2.26
C TYR A 8 -0.20 2.93 2.30
N PRO A 9 -0.98 3.26 1.25
CA PRO A 9 -0.57 3.71 -0.09
C PRO A 9 -0.48 5.23 -0.23
N TYR A 10 -0.94 5.99 0.76
CA TYR A 10 -1.11 7.43 0.63
C TYR A 10 0.14 8.24 0.97
N ILE A 11 0.20 9.45 0.40
CA ILE A 11 1.18 10.48 0.76
C ILE A 11 0.84 11.09 2.14
N ASP A 12 -0.44 11.43 2.32
CA ASP A 12 -0.94 12.01 3.57
C ASP A 12 -1.30 10.89 4.56
N PHE A 13 -1.04 11.14 5.83
CA PHE A 13 -1.54 10.29 6.92
C PHE A 13 -3.05 10.49 7.09
N LYS A 14 -3.84 9.44 6.81
CA LYS A 14 -5.31 9.52 6.81
C LYS A 14 -5.92 9.45 8.20
N ASP A 15 -5.50 8.47 9.01
CA ASP A 15 -6.02 8.26 10.36
C ASP A 15 -5.04 8.78 11.42
N VAL A 16 -5.44 9.87 12.07
CA VAL A 16 -4.66 10.54 13.12
C VAL A 16 -4.39 9.63 14.32
N ASN A 17 -5.40 8.88 14.77
CA ASN A 17 -5.29 8.06 15.97
C ASN A 17 -4.47 6.82 15.69
N TRP A 18 -4.66 6.23 14.51
CA TRP A 18 -3.87 5.08 14.09
C TRP A 18 -2.38 5.42 13.95
N ILE A 19 -2.04 6.56 13.32
CA ILE A 19 -0.63 6.99 13.20
C ILE A 19 0.01 7.28 14.55
N LYS A 20 -0.71 7.94 15.47
CA LYS A 20 -0.24 8.13 16.86
C LYS A 20 -0.03 6.82 17.59
N SER A 21 -0.85 5.81 17.30
CA SER A 21 -0.71 4.48 17.89
C SER A 21 0.52 3.77 17.32
N MET A 22 0.70 3.81 15.99
CA MET A 22 1.85 3.22 15.33
C MET A 22 3.17 3.87 15.75
N SER A 23 3.20 5.17 16.03
CA SER A 23 4.41 5.85 16.53
C SER A 23 4.81 5.42 17.95
N MET A 24 3.97 4.68 18.67
CA MET A 24 4.36 4.06 19.94
C MET A 24 5.09 2.71 19.74
N PHE A 25 4.93 2.08 18.57
CA PHE A 25 5.52 0.77 18.25
C PHE A 25 6.75 0.88 17.35
N TYR A 26 6.84 1.93 16.54
CA TYR A 26 7.92 2.15 15.60
C TYR A 26 8.66 3.43 15.92
N ASP A 27 10.00 3.33 15.95
CA ASP A 27 10.88 4.48 16.18
C ASP A 27 10.87 5.44 14.98
N VAL A 28 10.70 4.90 13.77
CA VAL A 28 10.71 5.69 12.53
C VAL A 28 9.58 5.23 11.61
N ILE A 29 8.77 6.16 11.12
CA ILE A 29 7.70 5.89 10.15
C ILE A 29 7.97 6.72 8.90
N TYR A 30 8.24 6.02 7.80
CA TYR A 30 8.42 6.58 6.47
C TYR A 30 7.09 6.64 5.72
N ARG A 31 7.05 7.44 4.66
CA ARG A 31 5.99 7.49 3.65
C ARG A 31 6.58 7.72 2.27
N ILE A 32 5.85 7.32 1.24
CA ILE A 32 6.29 7.46 -0.15
C ILE A 32 5.80 8.81 -0.69
N VAL A 33 6.71 9.74 -0.97
CA VAL A 33 6.36 11.10 -1.41
C VAL A 33 7.24 11.48 -2.61
N PRO A 34 6.65 11.80 -3.78
CA PRO A 34 7.36 12.39 -4.91
C PRO A 34 8.13 13.65 -4.51
N ASP A 35 9.27 13.90 -5.17
CA ASP A 35 10.08 15.07 -4.89
C ASP A 35 9.30 16.38 -5.10
N GLY A 36 9.54 17.37 -4.24
CA GLY A 36 8.86 18.67 -4.28
C GLY A 36 7.38 18.68 -3.86
N LEU A 37 6.76 17.53 -3.55
CA LEU A 37 5.38 17.46 -3.10
C LEU A 37 5.28 17.58 -1.57
N ILE A 38 4.45 18.51 -1.09
CA ILE A 38 4.21 18.73 0.34
C ILE A 38 2.93 17.98 0.77
N PRO A 39 3.02 17.00 1.69
CA PRO A 39 1.85 16.29 2.19
C PRO A 39 0.91 17.20 2.98
N SER A 40 -0.40 16.96 2.85
CA SER A 40 -1.45 17.72 3.53
C SER A 40 -1.99 16.92 4.72
N ASP A 41 -1.13 16.76 5.73
CA ASP A 41 -1.48 16.02 6.94
C ASP A 41 -2.44 16.82 7.85
N ASN A 42 -3.23 16.09 8.64
CA ASN A 42 -4.12 16.71 9.63
C ASN A 42 -3.31 17.49 10.69
N GLU A 43 -3.76 18.70 11.05
CA GLU A 43 -3.09 19.57 12.03
C GLU A 43 -2.81 18.88 13.39
N LYS A 44 -3.63 17.90 13.78
CA LYS A 44 -3.46 17.14 15.03
C LYS A 44 -2.24 16.22 15.03
N LEU A 45 -1.61 16.01 13.89
CA LEU A 45 -0.36 15.29 13.73
C LEU A 45 0.87 16.21 13.80
N GLN A 46 0.71 17.53 13.76
CA GLN A 46 1.85 18.47 13.74
C GLN A 46 2.87 18.21 14.89
N PRO A 47 2.45 18.04 16.16
CA PRO A 47 3.41 17.75 17.23
C PRO A 47 4.17 16.44 17.04
N LEU A 48 3.60 15.48 16.32
CA LEU A 48 4.24 14.19 16.00
C LEU A 48 5.18 14.32 14.80
N LEU A 49 4.83 15.15 13.82
CA LEU A 49 5.62 15.38 12.59
C LEU A 49 6.79 16.35 12.81
N GLU A 50 6.78 17.12 13.90
CA GLU A 50 7.95 17.86 14.38
C GLU A 50 9.10 16.93 14.80
N ASP A 51 8.80 15.68 15.18
CA ASP A 51 9.80 14.64 15.30
C ASP A 51 10.20 14.16 13.89
N GLU A 52 11.46 14.42 13.51
CA GLU A 52 11.98 14.05 12.19
C GLU A 52 11.89 12.54 11.91
N ASN A 53 11.63 11.69 12.91
CA ASN A 53 11.48 10.26 12.72
C ASN A 53 10.09 9.84 12.20
N ILE A 54 9.05 10.66 12.36
CA ILE A 54 7.71 10.34 11.88
C ILE A 54 7.38 11.17 10.64
N GLY A 55 7.00 10.51 9.56
CA GLY A 55 6.69 11.14 8.28
C GLY A 55 7.90 11.36 7.38
N LYS A 56 9.03 10.66 7.62
CA LYS A 56 10.20 10.68 6.73
C LYS A 56 9.80 10.32 5.30
N MET A 57 10.24 11.12 4.35
CA MET A 57 9.84 10.98 2.95
C MET A 57 10.84 10.11 2.19
N ILE A 58 10.33 9.14 1.44
CA ILE A 58 11.10 8.37 0.46
C ILE A 58 10.61 8.78 -0.93
N ASP A 59 11.55 9.24 -1.76
CA ASP A 59 11.32 9.50 -3.17
C ASP A 59 11.13 8.15 -3.91
N PRO A 60 9.98 7.93 -4.57
CA PRO A 60 9.69 6.69 -5.27
C PRO A 60 10.50 6.48 -6.56
N ILE A 61 11.08 7.52 -7.18
CA ILE A 61 11.60 7.46 -8.57
C ILE A 61 12.55 6.27 -8.80
N SER A 62 13.46 6.00 -7.86
CA SER A 62 14.45 4.91 -7.99
C SER A 62 13.88 3.49 -7.80
N TYR A 63 12.61 3.38 -7.41
CA TYR A 63 11.90 2.13 -7.15
C TYR A 63 10.79 1.87 -8.18
N SER A 64 10.20 2.93 -8.74
CA SER A 64 9.04 2.87 -9.63
C SER A 64 9.22 1.94 -10.85
N ALA A 65 10.41 1.90 -11.45
CA ALA A 65 10.68 1.04 -12.62
C ALA A 65 10.57 -0.46 -12.30
N ASN A 66 11.22 -0.91 -11.23
CA ASN A 66 11.18 -2.32 -10.81
C ASN A 66 9.78 -2.71 -10.32
N ALA A 67 9.15 -1.83 -9.52
CA ALA A 67 7.79 -2.05 -9.04
C ALA A 67 6.80 -2.22 -10.20
N SER A 68 6.94 -1.40 -11.23
CA SER A 68 6.12 -1.46 -12.44
C SER A 68 6.36 -2.73 -13.26
N GLU A 69 7.60 -3.19 -13.37
CA GLU A 69 7.93 -4.45 -14.03
C GLU A 69 7.27 -5.65 -13.33
N HIS A 70 7.38 -5.75 -12.00
CA HIS A 70 6.76 -6.83 -11.23
C HIS A 70 5.22 -6.76 -11.31
N PHE A 71 4.65 -5.57 -11.16
CA PHE A 71 3.21 -5.37 -11.28
C PHE A 71 2.66 -5.80 -12.65
N LEU A 72 3.33 -5.42 -13.74
CA LEU A 72 2.92 -5.79 -15.10
C LEU A 72 3.15 -7.27 -15.42
N ALA A 73 4.12 -7.93 -14.79
CA ALA A 73 4.31 -9.36 -14.92
C ALA A 73 3.12 -10.15 -14.35
N GLU A 74 2.60 -9.70 -13.20
CA GLU A 74 1.48 -10.35 -12.52
C GLU A 74 0.13 -10.03 -13.15
N ILE A 75 -0.07 -8.81 -13.66
CA ILE A 75 -1.29 -8.43 -14.41
C ILE A 75 -1.57 -9.37 -15.58
N LYS A 76 -0.53 -9.88 -16.26
CA LYS A 76 -0.71 -10.81 -17.39
C LYS A 76 -1.33 -12.15 -16.99
N ASN A 77 -1.21 -12.53 -15.71
CA ASN A 77 -1.75 -13.75 -15.14
C ASN A 77 -3.08 -13.49 -14.40
N TRP A 78 -3.52 -12.24 -14.25
CA TRP A 78 -4.79 -11.93 -13.62
C TRP A 78 -5.92 -12.11 -14.63
N ASP A 79 -6.51 -13.31 -14.62
CA ASP A 79 -7.79 -13.61 -15.29
C ASP A 79 -9.00 -13.09 -14.48
N ALA A 80 -8.76 -12.21 -13.50
CA ALA A 80 -9.72 -11.89 -12.45
C ALA A 80 -10.51 -10.60 -12.74
N ALA A 81 -11.82 -10.68 -12.51
CA ALA A 81 -12.77 -9.57 -12.46
C ALA A 81 -12.37 -8.38 -11.55
N ALA A 82 -11.24 -8.44 -10.84
CA ALA A 82 -10.68 -7.36 -10.03
C ALA A 82 -10.18 -6.15 -10.84
N LEU A 83 -9.90 -6.32 -12.14
CA LEU A 83 -9.63 -5.21 -13.07
C LEU A 83 -10.87 -4.80 -13.86
N CYS A 84 -11.97 -5.57 -13.77
CA CYS A 84 -13.22 -5.18 -14.38
C CYS A 84 -13.89 -4.14 -13.49
N PRO A 85 -14.12 -2.92 -13.97
CA PRO A 85 -15.00 -2.00 -13.27
C PRO A 85 -16.35 -2.69 -13.05
N SER A 86 -16.74 -2.92 -11.80
CA SER A 86 -18.09 -3.37 -11.50
C SER A 86 -19.06 -2.29 -11.98
N ASP A 87 -20.27 -2.66 -12.42
CA ASP A 87 -21.31 -1.73 -12.88
C ASP A 87 -21.82 -0.76 -11.79
N GLY A 88 -21.22 -0.77 -10.60
CA GLY A 88 -21.48 0.13 -9.49
C GLY A 88 -20.64 1.42 -9.53
N TYR A 89 -20.81 2.25 -8.50
CA TYR A 89 -19.92 3.40 -8.27
C TYR A 89 -18.50 2.90 -8.05
N ILE A 90 -17.57 3.32 -8.89
CA ILE A 90 -16.15 3.00 -8.78
C ILE A 90 -15.50 4.11 -7.96
N ASP A 91 -14.98 3.77 -6.78
CA ASP A 91 -14.19 4.70 -5.99
C ASP A 91 -12.85 4.93 -6.67
N LEU A 92 -12.58 6.19 -7.06
CA LEU A 92 -11.35 6.56 -7.72
C LEU A 92 -10.31 7.04 -6.70
N SER A 93 -9.09 6.53 -6.86
CA SER A 93 -7.89 7.03 -6.22
C SER A 93 -6.98 7.68 -7.25
N ARG A 94 -6.00 8.45 -6.78
CA ARG A 94 -5.01 9.11 -7.64
C ARG A 94 -3.60 8.60 -7.36
N ILE A 95 -2.84 8.37 -8.42
CA ILE A 95 -1.41 8.02 -8.34
C ILE A 95 -0.61 9.12 -9.01
N HIS A 96 0.41 9.63 -8.32
CA HIS A 96 1.32 10.62 -8.88
C HIS A 96 2.26 9.96 -9.89
N GLU A 97 2.59 10.66 -10.97
CA GLU A 97 3.35 10.09 -12.08
C GLU A 97 4.74 9.57 -11.67
N ASP A 98 5.42 10.21 -10.72
CA ASP A 98 6.72 9.79 -10.20
C ASP A 98 6.67 8.49 -9.39
N LYS A 99 5.48 8.11 -8.90
CA LYS A 99 5.28 6.80 -8.27
C LYS A 99 5.24 5.67 -9.29
N THR A 100 5.14 5.98 -10.58
CA THR A 100 5.01 5.02 -11.68
C THR A 100 6.13 5.15 -12.69
N ASP A 101 6.34 4.12 -13.50
CA ASP A 101 7.18 4.23 -14.71
C ASP A 101 6.33 4.48 -15.96
N GLU A 102 7.00 4.76 -17.09
CA GLU A 102 6.33 4.99 -18.37
C GLU A 102 5.44 3.81 -18.82
N LYS A 103 5.76 2.56 -18.44
CA LYS A 103 4.97 1.39 -18.83
C LYS A 103 3.62 1.38 -18.13
N VAL A 104 3.59 1.62 -16.81
CA VAL A 104 2.34 1.69 -16.04
C VAL A 104 1.53 2.93 -16.39
N LYS A 105 2.18 4.08 -16.66
CA LYS A 105 1.48 5.27 -17.19
C LYS A 105 0.78 4.96 -18.51
N ASN A 106 1.46 4.27 -19.43
CA ASN A 106 0.87 3.88 -20.72
C ASN A 106 -0.28 2.89 -20.53
N LEU A 107 -0.17 1.92 -19.63
CA LEU A 107 -1.27 1.03 -19.28
C LEU A 107 -2.49 1.82 -18.81
N PHE A 108 -2.34 2.78 -17.90
CA PHE A 108 -3.46 3.58 -17.41
C PHE A 108 -4.13 4.39 -18.53
N LYS A 109 -3.33 4.93 -19.47
CA LYS A 109 -3.83 5.63 -20.66
C LYS A 109 -4.60 4.70 -21.60
N GLU A 110 -4.07 3.51 -21.86
CA GLU A 110 -4.70 2.50 -22.71
C GLU A 110 -6.05 2.01 -22.12
N LEU A 111 -6.13 1.92 -20.80
CA LEU A 111 -7.36 1.61 -20.07
C LEU A 111 -8.37 2.79 -20.01
N GLY A 112 -8.02 3.96 -20.56
CA GLY A 112 -8.90 5.12 -20.65
C GLY A 112 -9.01 5.94 -19.36
N TYR A 113 -8.09 5.76 -18.41
CA TYR A 113 -8.07 6.54 -17.19
C TYR A 113 -7.61 7.98 -17.43
N LYS A 114 -8.19 8.91 -16.66
CA LYS A 114 -7.89 10.34 -16.80
C LYS A 114 -6.55 10.65 -16.16
N GLU A 115 -5.80 11.54 -16.81
CA GLU A 115 -4.58 12.14 -16.27
C GLU A 115 -4.77 13.65 -16.18
N THR A 116 -4.40 14.26 -15.05
CA THR A 116 -4.49 15.70 -14.85
C THR A 116 -3.37 16.14 -13.91
N GLU A 117 -2.56 17.11 -14.35
CA GLU A 117 -1.50 17.74 -13.54
C GLU A 117 -0.54 16.71 -12.89
N GLY A 118 -0.10 15.69 -13.63
CA GLY A 118 0.81 14.65 -13.12
C GLY A 118 0.14 13.59 -12.26
N TRP A 119 -1.20 13.55 -12.19
CA TRP A 119 -1.96 12.53 -11.47
C TRP A 119 -2.81 11.67 -12.40
N SER A 120 -2.69 10.35 -12.28
CA SER A 120 -3.62 9.40 -12.91
C SER A 120 -4.76 9.05 -11.96
N TYR A 121 -6.00 9.13 -12.43
CA TYR A 121 -7.22 8.80 -11.67
C TYR A 121 -7.69 7.40 -12.05
N VAL A 122 -7.46 6.44 -11.17
CA VAL A 122 -7.69 5.01 -11.41
C VAL A 122 -8.54 4.40 -10.29
N PRO A 123 -9.19 3.24 -10.51
CA PRO A 123 -9.92 2.53 -9.45
C PRO A 123 -9.04 2.33 -8.22
N THR A 124 -9.62 2.46 -7.04
CA THR A 124 -8.89 2.41 -5.76
C THR A 124 -8.18 1.08 -5.56
N GLU A 125 -8.78 -0.02 -6.02
CA GLU A 125 -8.22 -1.36 -6.00
C GLU A 125 -6.98 -1.45 -6.89
N LEU A 126 -7.04 -0.88 -8.09
CA LEU A 126 -5.91 -0.83 -9.02
C LEU A 126 -4.75 -0.01 -8.44
N ALA A 127 -5.06 1.17 -7.87
CA ALA A 127 -4.06 2.00 -7.22
C ALA A 127 -3.43 1.31 -6.01
N SER A 128 -4.25 0.67 -5.19
CA SER A 128 -3.81 -0.04 -3.99
C SER A 128 -2.90 -1.22 -4.33
N ASN A 129 -3.29 -2.02 -5.34
CA ASN A 129 -2.47 -3.10 -5.85
C ASN A 129 -1.12 -2.57 -6.33
N TYR A 130 -1.10 -1.56 -7.19
CA TYR A 130 0.15 -0.98 -7.66
C TYR A 130 1.03 -0.47 -6.52
N MET A 131 0.45 0.28 -5.58
CA MET A 131 1.16 0.84 -4.44
C MET A 131 1.73 -0.23 -3.52
N LEU A 132 1.13 -1.42 -3.43
CA LEU A 132 1.71 -2.55 -2.71
C LEU A 132 3.00 -3.03 -3.39
N TYR A 133 3.06 -3.14 -4.72
CA TYR A 133 4.32 -3.48 -5.43
C TYR A 133 5.40 -2.42 -5.20
N LEU A 134 5.02 -1.13 -5.28
CA LEU A 134 5.95 -0.04 -5.01
C LEU A 134 6.47 -0.06 -3.57
N ALA A 135 5.57 -0.21 -2.59
CA ALA A 135 5.94 -0.28 -1.19
C ALA A 135 6.80 -1.52 -0.91
N THR A 136 6.49 -2.66 -1.52
CA THR A 136 7.27 -3.90 -1.41
C THR A 136 8.69 -3.71 -1.94
N GLU A 137 8.85 -3.12 -3.12
CA GLU A 137 10.16 -2.82 -3.72
C GLU A 137 11.01 -1.91 -2.81
N ILE A 138 10.39 -0.86 -2.23
CA ILE A 138 11.05 0.00 -1.25
C ILE A 138 11.42 -0.79 0.00
N SER A 139 10.48 -1.57 0.55
CA SER A 139 10.66 -2.33 1.79
C SER A 139 11.80 -3.34 1.71
N ILE A 140 11.96 -4.04 0.58
CA ILE A 140 13.02 -5.02 0.36
C ILE A 140 14.38 -4.31 0.33
N LYS A 141 14.49 -3.20 -0.39
CA LYS A 141 15.74 -2.44 -0.52
C LYS A 141 16.15 -1.71 0.75
N THR A 142 15.18 -1.28 1.55
CA THR A 142 15.40 -0.45 2.75
C THR A 142 15.22 -1.20 4.08
N ARG A 143 14.74 -2.45 4.04
CA ARG A 143 14.39 -3.30 5.19
C ARG A 143 13.35 -2.68 6.14
N LEU A 144 12.36 -1.98 5.58
CA LEU A 144 11.25 -1.37 6.32
C LEU A 144 10.06 -2.34 6.44
N CYS A 145 9.34 -2.28 7.55
CA CYS A 145 8.04 -2.97 7.67
C CYS A 145 6.97 -2.23 6.89
N LEU A 146 6.07 -2.94 6.21
CA LEU A 146 4.91 -2.30 5.58
C LEU A 146 3.79 -2.03 6.59
N LEU A 147 3.23 -0.82 6.54
CA LEU A 147 2.12 -0.39 7.39
C LEU A 147 1.00 0.20 6.55
N THR A 148 -0.21 -0.30 6.74
CA THR A 148 -1.42 0.26 6.14
C THR A 148 -2.62 0.00 7.06
N ASN A 149 -3.56 0.94 7.06
CA ASN A 149 -4.86 0.82 7.71
C ASN A 149 -6.01 0.72 6.68
N GLU A 150 -5.68 0.51 5.41
CA GLU A 150 -6.63 0.52 4.31
C GLU A 150 -7.02 -0.90 3.88
N TRP A 151 -8.31 -1.09 3.62
CA TRP A 151 -8.86 -2.39 3.24
C TRP A 151 -8.39 -2.88 1.87
N ALA A 152 -8.35 -2.00 0.86
CA ALA A 152 -7.96 -2.41 -0.50
C ALA A 152 -6.51 -2.95 -0.56
N PRO A 153 -5.50 -2.27 0.00
CA PRO A 153 -4.16 -2.83 0.14
C PRO A 153 -4.09 -4.12 0.99
N TRP A 154 -4.93 -4.26 2.02
CA TRP A 154 -5.01 -5.49 2.80
C TRP A 154 -5.54 -6.67 1.99
N THR A 155 -6.62 -6.47 1.22
CA THR A 155 -7.17 -7.49 0.32
C THR A 155 -6.16 -7.87 -0.76
N ALA A 156 -5.43 -6.90 -1.30
CA ALA A 156 -4.35 -7.12 -2.25
C ALA A 156 -3.26 -8.00 -1.65
N THR A 157 -2.76 -7.62 -0.46
CA THR A 157 -1.71 -8.36 0.26
C THR A 157 -2.12 -9.80 0.53
N THR A 158 -3.37 -10.00 0.97
CA THR A 158 -3.93 -11.33 1.24
C THR A 158 -4.06 -12.15 -0.04
N TYR A 159 -4.56 -11.56 -1.13
CA TYR A 159 -4.66 -12.22 -2.43
C TYR A 159 -3.29 -12.65 -2.97
N PHE A 160 -2.28 -11.77 -2.91
CA PHE A 160 -0.93 -12.06 -3.41
C PHE A 160 -0.18 -13.05 -2.53
N ASN A 161 -0.25 -12.92 -1.21
CA ASN A 161 0.36 -13.90 -0.30
C ASN A 161 -0.23 -15.31 -0.46
N LEU A 162 -1.47 -15.40 -0.96
CA LEU A 162 -2.15 -16.67 -1.23
C LEU A 162 -2.13 -17.06 -2.72
N ASN A 163 -1.43 -16.34 -3.60
CA ASN A 163 -1.42 -16.55 -5.05
C ASN A 163 -2.83 -16.71 -5.67
N GLY A 164 -3.81 -15.95 -5.17
CA GLY A 164 -5.20 -16.02 -5.61
C GLY A 164 -5.96 -17.29 -5.20
N ASN A 165 -5.36 -18.16 -4.38
CA ASN A 165 -5.96 -19.41 -3.91
C ASN A 165 -6.78 -19.18 -2.63
N ILE A 166 -7.86 -18.39 -2.72
CA ILE A 166 -8.71 -18.06 -1.56
C ILE A 166 -9.54 -19.29 -1.10
N ASP A 167 -9.77 -20.25 -2.00
CA ASP A 167 -10.53 -21.48 -1.71
C ASP A 167 -9.87 -22.37 -0.64
N GLU A 168 -8.54 -22.30 -0.50
CA GLU A 168 -7.78 -23.13 0.44
C GLU A 168 -7.90 -22.63 1.89
N PHE A 169 -8.25 -21.35 2.09
CA PHE A 169 -8.40 -20.75 3.42
C PHE A 169 -9.71 -21.15 4.11
N MET A 170 -10.76 -21.47 3.36
CA MET A 170 -12.00 -22.02 3.95
C MET A 170 -11.84 -23.48 4.41
N MET A 171 -10.84 -24.21 3.89
CA MET A 171 -10.54 -25.60 4.32
C MET A 171 -9.51 -25.71 5.44
N ALA A 172 -8.72 -24.66 5.71
CA ALA A 172 -7.65 -24.71 6.72
C ALA A 172 -8.12 -24.70 8.18
N TYR A 173 -9.43 -24.52 8.45
CA TYR A 173 -9.95 -24.60 9.81
C TYR A 173 -10.07 -26.04 10.36
N GLU A 174 -9.88 -27.07 9.53
CA GLU A 174 -10.06 -28.47 9.97
C GLU A 174 -8.85 -29.40 9.85
N SER A 175 -7.67 -28.98 9.37
CA SER A 175 -6.53 -29.91 9.39
C SER A 175 -5.14 -29.28 9.49
N ASP A 176 -4.48 -29.55 10.62
CA ASP A 176 -3.02 -29.78 10.78
C ASP A 176 -2.09 -28.94 9.87
N SER A 177 -1.99 -27.63 10.11
CA SER A 177 -1.02 -26.79 9.42
C SER A 177 0.34 -26.78 10.14
N LYS A 178 1.22 -27.71 9.78
CA LYS A 178 2.65 -27.72 10.17
C LYS A 178 3.53 -26.71 9.40
N TYR A 179 2.92 -25.78 8.65
CA TYR A 179 3.61 -24.85 7.74
C TYR A 179 3.16 -23.38 7.86
N ILE A 180 2.66 -22.93 9.02
CA ILE A 180 2.54 -21.49 9.28
C ILE A 180 3.84 -21.02 9.92
N GLU A 181 4.88 -20.85 9.10
CA GLU A 181 6.16 -20.24 9.53
C GLU A 181 6.23 -18.72 9.28
N ASP A 182 5.13 -18.07 8.91
CA ASP A 182 5.08 -16.61 8.84
C ASP A 182 4.06 -16.00 9.82
N PRO A 183 4.44 -15.76 11.09
CA PRO A 183 3.60 -15.04 12.04
C PRO A 183 3.33 -13.58 11.65
N TYR A 184 3.98 -13.02 10.61
CA TYR A 184 3.69 -11.67 10.12
C TYR A 184 2.43 -11.59 9.25
N ALA A 185 2.00 -12.69 8.63
CA ALA A 185 0.70 -12.77 7.97
C ALA A 185 -0.47 -12.57 8.96
N LEU A 186 -0.25 -12.90 10.25
CA LEU A 186 -1.20 -12.67 11.34
C LEU A 186 -1.00 -11.32 12.06
N TYR A 187 0.19 -10.72 12.01
CA TYR A 187 0.44 -9.43 12.71
C TYR A 187 -0.21 -8.22 12.01
N SER A 188 -0.82 -8.43 10.84
CA SER A 188 -1.76 -7.51 10.22
C SER A 188 -3.20 -7.64 10.77
N LEU A 189 -3.40 -8.39 11.86
CA LEU A 189 -4.53 -8.24 12.77
C LEU A 189 -4.55 -6.80 13.31
N ILE A 190 -5.24 -5.93 12.57
CA ILE A 190 -6.22 -4.98 13.08
C ILE A 190 -5.86 -4.46 14.49
N ILE A 191 -4.93 -3.51 14.56
CA ILE A 191 -5.05 -2.44 15.57
C ILE A 191 -5.95 -1.36 14.98
N SER A 192 -7.15 -1.74 14.51
CA SER A 192 -8.21 -0.76 14.20
C SER A 192 -9.10 -0.50 15.42
N GLU A 193 -8.95 -1.28 16.51
CA GLU A 193 -9.82 -1.17 17.69
C GLU A 193 -9.08 -1.29 19.03
N ILE A 194 -7.95 -0.62 19.18
CA ILE A 194 -7.43 -0.31 20.52
C ILE A 194 -7.45 1.21 20.71
N SER A 195 -8.66 1.80 20.70
CA SER A 195 -8.89 3.09 21.35
C SER A 195 -9.44 2.80 22.74
N PRO A 196 -8.81 3.25 23.85
CA PRO A 196 -9.57 3.39 25.08
C PRO A 196 -10.68 4.41 24.84
N THR A 197 -11.92 4.01 25.10
CA THR A 197 -13.07 4.93 25.27
C THR A 197 -12.90 5.82 26.49
#